data_AF-A0AA35PY79-F1
#
_entry.id   AF-A0AA35PY79-F1
#
_cell.length_a   1.000
_cell.length_b   1.000
_cell.length_c   1.000
_cell.angle_alpha   90.00
_cell.angle_beta   90.00
_cell.angle_gamma   90.00
#
_symmetry.space_group_name_H-M   'P 1'
#
loop_
_entity.id
_entity.type
_entity.pdbx_description
1 polymer ?
#
loop_
_entity_poly.entity_id
_entity_poly.type
_entity_poly.pdbx_seq_one_letter_code
_entity_poly.pdbx_strand_id
1 'polypeptide(L)'
;MTTNHPEKLDDALTRPGRVDLKIAFQLANRSMANKIYQFILNLIVEVLANKGAKMKKMEELAKTFTEKVPEFVFSPAEVVTYLQQYWDSPADAVEHCDQWVDDLQREKKVKKCAMGKGA
;
A
#
# COMPACT_ATOMS: atom_id res chain seq x y z
N MET A 1 -8.16 20.13 4.65
CA MET A 1 -8.36 20.06 3.19
C MET A 1 -7.48 18.98 2.60
N THR A 2 -7.85 18.38 1.46
CA THR A 2 -7.04 17.37 0.75
C THR A 2 -6.99 17.72 -0.74
N THR A 3 -5.87 17.44 -1.41
CA THR A 3 -5.72 17.62 -2.86
C THR A 3 -4.67 16.66 -3.40
N ASN A 4 -4.87 16.17 -4.63
CA ASN A 4 -3.85 15.43 -5.39
C ASN A 4 -2.92 16.36 -6.17
N HIS A 5 -3.31 17.63 -6.35
CA HIS A 5 -2.60 18.63 -7.14
C HIS A 5 -2.38 19.90 -6.31
N PRO A 6 -1.51 19.86 -5.27
CA PRO A 6 -1.22 21.04 -4.45
C PRO A 6 -0.59 22.19 -5.26
N GLU A 7 0.08 21.88 -6.37
CA GLU A 7 0.71 22.86 -7.28
C GLU A 7 -0.29 23.73 -8.04
N LYS A 8 -1.56 23.31 -8.12
CA LYS A 8 -2.63 24.06 -8.78
C LYS A 8 -3.45 24.93 -7.82
N LEU A 9 -3.10 24.91 -6.52
CA LEU A 9 -3.80 25.70 -5.52
C LEU A 9 -3.30 27.15 -5.52
N ASP A 10 -4.24 28.08 -5.36
CA ASP A 10 -3.94 29.50 -5.17
C ASP A 10 -3.25 29.74 -3.82
N ASP A 11 -2.23 30.61 -3.80
CA ASP A 11 -1.47 30.95 -2.60
C ASP A 11 -2.36 31.57 -1.50
N ALA A 12 -3.42 32.29 -1.86
CA ALA A 12 -4.37 32.85 -0.90
C ALA A 12 -5.13 31.76 -0.13
N LEU A 13 -5.31 30.57 -0.72
CA LEU A 13 -5.93 29.42 -0.06
C LEU A 13 -4.96 28.72 0.90
N THR A 14 -3.65 28.79 0.64
CA THR A 14 -2.65 28.03 1.42
C THR A 14 -1.77 28.88 2.33
N ARG A 15 -2.01 30.19 2.42
CA ARG A 15 -1.28 31.12 3.29
C ARG A 15 -1.53 30.83 4.79
N PRO A 16 -0.62 31.27 5.68
CA PRO A 16 -0.80 31.15 7.13
C PRO A 16 -2.13 31.71 7.62
N GLY A 17 -2.76 31.03 8.57
CA GLY A 17 -4.10 31.34 9.08
C GLY A 17 -5.26 30.77 8.26
N ARG A 18 -4.99 30.18 7.08
CA ARG A 18 -5.93 29.32 6.34
C ARG A 18 -5.51 27.86 6.40
N VAL A 19 -4.23 27.59 6.12
CA VAL A 19 -3.64 26.24 6.16
C VAL A 19 -2.29 26.32 6.85
N ASP A 20 -2.24 25.88 8.10
CA ASP A 20 -1.03 25.98 8.92
C ASP A 20 -0.15 24.73 8.86
N LEU A 21 -0.70 23.59 8.42
CA LEU A 21 0.03 22.33 8.28
C LEU A 21 -0.24 21.68 6.92
N LYS A 22 0.84 21.32 6.22
CA LYS A 22 0.79 20.59 4.95
C LYS A 22 1.52 19.26 5.13
N ILE A 23 0.82 18.15 4.93
CA ILE A 23 1.40 16.79 4.99
C ILE A 23 1.24 16.15 3.62
N ALA A 24 2.35 15.69 3.04
CA ALA A 24 2.34 14.93 1.80
C ALA A 24 2.11 13.45 2.09
N PHE A 25 1.02 12.89 1.58
CA PHE A 25 0.76 11.45 1.61
C PHE A 25 1.43 10.80 0.41
N GLN A 26 2.42 9.96 0.67
CA GLN A 26 3.18 9.25 -0.36
C GLN A 26 2.59 7.86 -0.65
N LEU A 27 3.07 7.25 -1.73
CA LEU A 27 2.86 5.83 -2.00
C LEU A 27 3.53 4.97 -0.90
N ALA A 28 3.12 3.72 -0.78
CA ALA A 28 3.54 2.82 0.29
C ALA A 28 5.05 2.54 0.20
N ASN A 29 5.75 2.76 1.31
CA ASN A 29 7.12 2.30 1.52
C ASN A 29 7.13 0.93 2.20
N ARG A 30 8.31 0.32 2.37
CA ARG A 30 8.43 -1.00 3.00
C ARG A 30 7.83 -1.05 4.40
N SER A 31 8.06 -0.02 5.22
CA SER A 31 7.51 0.02 6.58
C SER A 31 5.97 0.02 6.57
N MET A 32 5.36 0.78 5.65
CA MET A 32 3.92 0.83 5.48
C MET A 32 3.37 -0.52 4.99
N ALA A 33 3.98 -1.11 3.97
CA ALA A 33 3.60 -2.43 3.46
C ALA A 33 3.67 -3.50 4.55
N ASN A 34 4.71 -3.47 5.39
CA ASN A 34 4.89 -4.40 6.50
C ASN A 34 3.77 -4.25 7.54
N LYS A 35 3.48 -3.00 7.94
CA LYS A 35 2.39 -2.70 8.88
C LYS A 35 1.02 -3.09 8.35
N ILE A 36 0.75 -2.84 7.07
CA ILE A 36 -0.50 -3.25 6.41
C ILE A 36 -0.65 -4.77 6.45
N TYR A 37 0.42 -5.49 6.08
CA TYR A 37 0.42 -6.95 6.10
C TYR A 37 0.17 -7.47 7.51
N GLN A 38 0.94 -7.02 8.51
CA GLN A 38 0.75 -7.40 9.91
C GLN A 38 -0.65 -7.07 10.43
N PHE A 39 -1.19 -5.90 10.08
CA PHE A 39 -2.53 -5.48 10.49
C PHE A 39 -3.61 -6.43 9.94
N ILE A 40 -3.58 -6.73 8.64
CA ILE A 40 -4.53 -7.64 8.00
C ILE A 40 -4.40 -9.04 8.61
N LEU A 41 -3.18 -9.53 8.83
CA LEU A 41 -2.97 -10.83 9.45
C LEU A 41 -3.48 -10.91 10.88
N ASN A 42 -3.20 -9.90 11.70
CA ASN A 42 -3.68 -9.86 13.07
C ASN A 42 -5.21 -9.82 13.11
N LEU A 43 -5.84 -9.05 12.21
CA LEU A 43 -7.30 -9.01 12.07
C LEU A 43 -7.87 -10.39 11.74
N ILE A 44 -7.27 -11.10 10.78
CA ILE A 44 -7.68 -12.46 10.40
C ILE A 44 -7.50 -13.43 11.57
N VAL A 45 -6.36 -13.39 12.26
CA VAL A 45 -6.06 -14.28 13.39
C VAL A 45 -7.02 -14.05 14.55
N GLU A 46 -7.30 -12.79 14.88
CA GLU A 46 -8.21 -12.45 15.97
C GLU A 46 -9.64 -12.92 15.70
N VAL A 47 -10.07 -12.90 14.44
CA VAL A 47 -11.40 -13.36 14.03
C VAL A 47 -11.47 -14.88 13.84
N LEU A 48 -10.42 -15.52 13.33
CA LEU A 48 -10.45 -16.93 12.89
C LEU A 48 -9.70 -17.92 13.79
N ALA A 49 -8.74 -17.49 14.63
CA ALA A 49 -7.82 -18.41 15.31
C ALA A 49 -7.61 -18.08 16.80
N ASN A 50 -8.14 -18.94 17.68
CA ASN A 50 -7.82 -18.95 19.11
C ASN A 50 -6.30 -19.09 19.35
N LYS A 51 -5.78 -18.23 20.22
CA LYS A 51 -4.35 -17.85 20.37
C LYS A 51 -3.38 -19.00 20.67
N GLY A 52 -2.14 -18.86 20.19
CA GLY A 52 -0.99 -19.46 20.88
C GLY A 52 0.37 -19.46 20.17
N ALA A 53 0.44 -19.76 18.86
CA ALA A 53 1.71 -20.27 18.29
C ALA A 53 2.18 -19.68 16.95
N LYS A 54 1.69 -18.52 16.49
CA LYS A 54 1.95 -18.06 15.09
C LYS A 54 2.66 -16.70 14.91
N MET A 55 3.04 -15.98 15.97
CA MET A 55 3.66 -14.65 15.83
C MET A 55 4.98 -14.65 15.03
N LYS A 56 5.87 -15.59 15.30
CA LYS A 56 7.21 -15.61 14.69
C LYS A 56 7.17 -15.91 13.18
N LYS A 57 6.33 -16.87 12.77
CA LYS A 57 6.11 -17.22 11.36
C LYS A 57 5.45 -16.05 10.59
N MET A 58 4.64 -15.24 11.26
CA MET A 58 3.99 -14.07 10.64
C MET A 58 4.98 -12.93 10.38
N GLU A 59 5.94 -12.72 11.26
CA GLU A 59 6.99 -11.71 11.07
C GLU A 59 7.90 -12.05 9.89
N GLU A 60 8.27 -13.33 9.73
CA GLU A 60 9.06 -13.81 8.59
C GLU A 60 8.32 -13.63 7.25
N LEU A 61 7.02 -13.98 7.21
CA LEU A 61 6.19 -13.75 6.02
C LEU A 61 6.03 -12.27 5.70
N ALA A 62 5.83 -11.42 6.71
CA ALA A 62 5.72 -9.98 6.53
C ALA A 62 7.01 -9.40 5.95
N LYS A 63 8.16 -9.83 6.46
CA LYS A 63 9.47 -9.43 5.95
C LYS A 63 9.65 -9.83 4.49
N THR A 64 9.39 -11.10 4.18
CA THR A 64 9.49 -11.64 2.81
C THR A 64 8.57 -10.89 1.84
N PHE A 65 7.32 -10.63 2.24
CA PHE A 65 6.39 -9.84 1.45
C PHE A 65 6.97 -8.45 1.16
N THR A 66 7.48 -7.75 2.17
CA THR A 66 8.01 -6.39 2.02
C THR A 66 9.30 -6.31 1.21
N GLU A 67 10.10 -7.38 1.16
CA GLU A 67 11.27 -7.45 0.30
C GLU A 67 10.89 -7.56 -1.19
N LYS A 68 9.76 -8.22 -1.48
CA LYS A 68 9.20 -8.34 -2.84
C LYS A 68 8.46 -7.09 -3.30
N VAL A 69 7.81 -6.35 -2.39
CA VAL A 69 7.06 -5.13 -2.76
C VAL A 69 8.02 -3.95 -3.01
N PRO A 70 8.05 -3.38 -4.23
CA PRO A 70 8.86 -2.20 -4.53
C PRO A 70 8.35 -0.95 -3.80
N GLU A 71 9.29 -0.12 -3.34
CA GLU A 71 8.98 1.09 -2.57
C GLU A 71 8.41 2.21 -3.44
N PHE A 72 7.41 2.90 -2.90
CA PHE A 72 6.78 4.08 -3.50
C PHE A 72 6.17 3.84 -4.90
N VAL A 73 5.80 2.60 -5.21
CA VAL A 73 5.13 2.25 -6.49
C VAL A 73 3.62 2.03 -6.31
N PHE A 74 3.24 1.42 -5.20
CA PHE A 74 1.85 1.07 -4.90
C PHE A 74 1.28 1.97 -3.82
N SER A 75 0.00 2.32 -3.96
CA SER A 75 -0.75 3.01 -2.91
C SER A 75 -1.05 2.03 -1.77
N PRO A 76 -1.21 2.51 -0.53
CA PRO A 76 -1.66 1.67 0.58
C PRO A 76 -2.94 0.88 0.26
N ALA A 77 -3.87 1.49 -0.49
CA ALA A 77 -5.12 0.84 -0.89
C ALA A 77 -4.87 -0.37 -1.82
N GLU A 78 -4.00 -0.24 -2.82
CA GLU A 78 -3.67 -1.35 -3.72
C GLU A 78 -3.05 -2.54 -2.98
N VAL A 79 -2.17 -2.26 -2.00
CA VAL A 79 -1.58 -3.31 -1.14
C VAL A 79 -2.66 -4.00 -0.32
N VAL A 80 -3.60 -3.25 0.27
CA VAL A 80 -4.73 -3.82 1.01
C VAL A 80 -5.62 -4.67 0.11
N THR A 81 -6.00 -4.16 -1.07
CA THR A 81 -6.85 -4.88 -2.03
C THR A 81 -6.23 -6.18 -2.50
N TYR A 82 -4.91 -6.23 -2.67
CA TYR A 82 -4.20 -7.47 -2.94
C TYR A 82 -4.33 -8.46 -1.79
N LEU A 83 -3.98 -8.03 -0.57
CA LEU A 83 -3.96 -8.90 0.60
C LEU A 83 -5.36 -9.40 1.01
N GLN A 84 -6.42 -8.64 0.72
CA GLN A 84 -7.80 -9.06 0.96
C GLN A 84 -8.20 -10.31 0.16
N GLN A 85 -7.60 -10.55 -1.02
CA GLN A 85 -7.87 -11.75 -1.82
C GLN A 85 -7.34 -13.04 -1.17
N TYR A 86 -6.40 -12.89 -0.23
CA TYR A 86 -5.72 -13.98 0.46
C TYR A 86 -6.05 -14.02 1.95
N TRP A 87 -7.25 -13.57 2.33
CA TRP A 87 -7.72 -13.57 3.72
C TRP A 87 -7.67 -14.95 4.40
N ASP A 88 -7.78 -16.03 3.62
CA ASP A 88 -7.73 -17.41 4.13
C ASP A 88 -6.29 -17.94 4.26
N SER A 89 -5.37 -17.50 3.38
CA SER A 89 -3.98 -17.96 3.35
C SER A 89 -2.99 -16.82 3.10
N PRO A 90 -2.41 -16.25 4.17
CA PRO A 90 -1.34 -15.26 4.10
C PRO A 90 -0.08 -15.71 3.35
N ALA A 91 0.24 -17.00 3.41
CA ALA A 91 1.43 -17.55 2.78
C ALA A 91 1.33 -17.46 1.26
N ASP A 92 0.16 -17.76 0.71
CA ASP A 92 -0.13 -17.71 -0.72
C ASP A 92 0.02 -16.28 -1.26
N ALA A 93 -0.30 -15.27 -0.44
CA ALA A 93 -0.08 -13.86 -0.78
C ALA A 93 1.41 -13.53 -0.99
N VAL A 94 2.32 -14.21 -0.29
CA VAL A 94 3.77 -14.01 -0.47
C VAL A 94 4.29 -14.74 -1.71
N GLU A 95 3.73 -15.92 -2.00
CA GLU A 95 4.08 -16.71 -3.20
C GLU A 95 3.69 -15.98 -4.49
N HIS A 96 2.47 -15.45 -4.56
CA HIS A 96 1.95 -14.76 -5.75
C HIS A 96 2.31 -13.27 -5.84
N CYS A 97 3.10 -12.76 -4.88
CA CYS A 97 3.43 -11.34 -4.79
C CYS A 97 4.18 -10.84 -6.02
N ASP A 98 5.16 -11.60 -6.52
CA ASP A 98 6.00 -11.18 -7.65
C ASP A 98 5.15 -11.00 -8.92
N GLN A 99 4.24 -11.94 -9.19
CA GLN A 99 3.31 -11.86 -10.31
C GLN A 99 2.39 -10.65 -10.19
N TRP A 100 1.83 -10.41 -9.01
CA TRP A 100 0.99 -9.25 -8.75
C TRP A 100 1.72 -7.92 -8.97
N VAL A 101 2.97 -7.83 -8.52
CA VAL A 101 3.82 -6.64 -8.73
C VAL A 101 4.00 -6.38 -10.23
N ASP A 102 4.34 -7.41 -11.00
CA ASP A 102 4.58 -7.29 -12.45
C ASP A 102 3.32 -6.88 -13.22
N ASP A 103 2.18 -7.49 -12.90
CA ASP A 103 0.90 -7.24 -13.56
C ASP A 103 0.43 -5.78 -13.33
N LEU A 104 0.42 -5.32 -12.08
CA LEU A 104 0.04 -3.94 -11.79
C LEU A 104 1.03 -2.92 -12.34
N GLN A 105 2.33 -3.22 -12.33
CA GLN A 105 3.31 -2.32 -12.95
C GLN A 105 3.09 -2.19 -14.45
N ARG A 106 2.74 -3.28 -15.13
CA ARG A 106 2.39 -3.28 -16.55
C ARG A 106 1.15 -2.42 -16.80
N GLU A 107 0.08 -2.62 -16.03
CA GLU A 107 -1.13 -1.81 -16.13
C GLU A 107 -0.86 -0.32 -15.91
N LYS A 108 -0.07 0.03 -14.89
CA LYS A 108 0.29 1.42 -14.60
C LYS A 108 1.13 2.06 -15.71
N LYS A 109 2.06 1.30 -16.30
CA LYS A 109 2.84 1.77 -17.47
C LYS A 109 1.93 2.07 -18.65
N VAL A 110 0.97 1.19 -18.95
CA VAL A 110 -0.01 1.39 -20.03
C VAL A 110 -0.88 2.62 -19.76
N LYS A 111 -1.45 2.74 -18.55
CA LYS A 111 -2.27 3.89 -18.14
C LYS A 111 -1.49 5.21 -18.22
N LYS A 112 -0.23 5.23 -17.80
CA LYS A 112 0.65 6.41 -17.89
C LYS A 112 0.95 6.80 -19.34
N CYS A 113 1.19 5.83 -20.23
CA CYS A 113 1.38 6.09 -21.66
C CYS A 113 0.10 6.62 -22.33
N ALA A 114 -1.07 6.17 -21.89
CA ALA A 114 -2.34 6.68 -22.38
C ALA A 114 -2.64 8.11 -21.89
N MET A 115 -2.32 8.44 -20.63
CA MET A 115 -2.56 9.77 -20.05
C MET A 115 -1.56 10.85 -20.49
N GLY A 116 -0.36 10.48 -20.94
CA GLY A 116 0.65 11.43 -21.44
C GLY A 116 0.34 12.08 -22.80
N LYS A 117 -0.79 11.72 -23.45
CA LYS A 117 -1.22 12.29 -24.75
C LYS A 117 -2.18 13.48 -24.64
N GLY A 118 -2.49 13.94 -23.43
CA GLY A 118 -3.33 15.12 -23.19
C GLY A 118 -2.63 16.07 -22.24
N ALA A 119 -1.66 16.83 -22.75
CA ALA A 119 -1.12 18.02 -22.11
C ALA A 119 -1.52 19.24 -22.95
#